data_AF-A0A1X1BCR6-F1
#
_entry.id   AF-A0A1X1BCR6-F1
#
_cell.length_a   1.000
_cell.length_b   1.000
_cell.length_c   1.000
_cell.angle_alpha   90.00
_cell.angle_beta   90.00
_cell.angle_gamma   90.00
#
_symmetry.space_group_name_H-M   'P 1'
#
loop_
_entity.id
_entity.type
_entity.pdbx_description
1 polymer ?
#
loop_
_entity_poly.entity_id
_entity_poly.type
_entity_poly.pdbx_seq_one_letter_code
_entity_poly.pdbx_strand_id
1 'polypeptide(L)'
;MKPATAAKKLDVYLPATPAEFQEGVITRAELEALQADPPTWLRDLRVNGPHPKNLVAMKLGISKGALVRHDVTEALTTAQINELLSEMPEWLEAERATAIAVRAEAVAEKSAPPADRPRSRKRR
;
A
#
# COMPACT_ATOMS: atom_id res chain seq x y z
N MET A 1 -17.04 -7.37 10.89
CA MET A 1 -16.15 -6.19 10.72
C MET A 1 -16.65 -5.39 9.53
N LYS A 2 -16.37 -4.08 9.48
CA LYS A 2 -16.83 -3.23 8.35
C LYS A 2 -16.17 -3.71 7.04
N PRO A 3 -16.90 -3.72 5.89
CA PRO A 3 -16.35 -4.02 4.57
C PRO A 3 -15.05 -3.28 4.26
N ALA A 4 -15.01 -1.98 4.58
CA ALA A 4 -13.82 -1.15 4.39
C ALA A 4 -12.59 -1.65 5.16
N THR A 5 -12.78 -2.33 6.29
CA THR A 5 -11.68 -2.94 7.06
C THR A 5 -11.25 -4.26 6.42
N ALA A 6 -12.21 -5.07 5.96
CA ALA A 6 -11.94 -6.32 5.27
C ALA A 6 -11.19 -6.07 3.94
N ALA A 7 -11.65 -5.13 3.12
CA ALA A 7 -10.99 -4.73 1.87
C ALA A 7 -9.54 -4.30 2.10
N LYS A 8 -9.28 -3.48 3.14
CA LYS A 8 -7.92 -3.08 3.53
C LYS A 8 -7.02 -4.26 3.91
N LYS A 9 -7.57 -5.29 4.56
CA LYS A 9 -6.83 -6.50 4.94
C LYS A 9 -6.62 -7.47 3.77
N LEU A 10 -7.46 -7.38 2.74
CA LEU A 10 -7.34 -8.15 1.50
C LEU A 10 -6.50 -7.44 0.43
N ASP A 11 -6.07 -6.21 0.73
CA ASP A 11 -5.40 -5.26 -0.17
C ASP A 11 -6.17 -5.01 -1.48
N VAL A 12 -7.49 -4.85 -1.40
CA VAL A 12 -8.36 -4.55 -2.56
C VAL A 12 -9.10 -3.23 -2.41
N TYR A 13 -9.46 -2.64 -3.55
CA TYR A 13 -10.25 -1.40 -3.60
C TYR A 13 -11.74 -1.71 -3.41
N LEU A 14 -12.30 -1.26 -2.28
CA LEU A 14 -13.68 -1.56 -1.87
C LEU A 14 -14.73 -1.25 -2.95
N PRO A 15 -14.72 -0.09 -3.65
CA PRO A 15 -15.72 0.21 -4.68
C PRO A 15 -15.71 -0.74 -5.88
N ALA A 16 -14.61 -1.49 -6.10
CA ALA A 16 -14.51 -2.49 -7.17
C ALA A 16 -14.94 -3.90 -6.73
N THR A 17 -15.30 -4.10 -5.45
CA THR A 17 -15.79 -5.39 -4.95
C THR A 17 -17.29 -5.57 -5.22
N PRO A 18 -17.82 -6.81 -5.25
CA PRO A 18 -19.26 -7.05 -5.43
C PRO A 18 -20.13 -6.37 -4.35
N ALA A 19 -21.38 -6.01 -4.69
CA ALA A 19 -22.30 -5.33 -3.77
C ALA A 19 -22.52 -6.13 -2.47
N GLU A 20 -22.56 -7.46 -2.55
CA GLU A 20 -22.69 -8.33 -1.36
C GLU A 20 -21.54 -8.13 -0.38
N PHE A 21 -20.32 -7.89 -0.89
CA PHE A 21 -19.15 -7.59 -0.08
C PHE A 21 -19.20 -6.15 0.47
N GLN A 22 -19.68 -5.18 -0.31
CA GLN A 22 -19.74 -3.77 0.07
C GLN A 22 -20.78 -3.49 1.16
N GLU A 23 -21.93 -4.17 1.11
CA GLU A 23 -23.05 -3.96 2.04
C GLU A 23 -23.02 -4.94 3.22
N GLY A 24 -22.36 -6.09 3.05
CA GLY A 24 -22.30 -7.17 4.03
C GLY A 24 -21.34 -6.92 5.20
N VAL A 25 -21.66 -7.49 6.37
CA VAL A 25 -20.71 -7.53 7.50
C VAL A 25 -19.82 -8.75 7.34
N ILE A 26 -18.51 -8.53 7.23
CA ILE A 26 -17.54 -9.63 7.05
C ILE A 26 -16.97 -10.03 8.41
N THR A 27 -17.19 -11.27 8.81
CA THR A 27 -16.60 -11.85 10.02
C THR A 27 -15.11 -12.13 9.80
N ARG A 28 -14.38 -12.35 10.90
CA ARG A 28 -12.97 -12.74 10.80
C ARG A 28 -12.80 -14.07 10.08
N ALA A 29 -13.68 -15.03 10.33
CA ALA A 29 -13.68 -16.34 9.69
C ALA A 29 -13.89 -16.23 8.18
N GLU A 30 -14.83 -15.40 7.72
CA GLU A 30 -15.05 -15.17 6.28
C GLU A 30 -13.86 -14.50 5.61
N LEU A 31 -13.22 -13.53 6.28
CA LEU A 31 -11.99 -12.91 5.78
C LEU A 31 -10.86 -13.94 5.63
N GLU A 32 -10.68 -14.81 6.61
CA GLU A 32 -9.70 -15.90 6.56
C GLU A 32 -10.04 -16.90 5.45
N ALA A 33 -11.32 -17.23 5.25
CA ALA A 33 -11.77 -18.06 4.14
C ALA A 33 -11.48 -17.42 2.77
N LEU A 34 -11.75 -16.12 2.59
CA LEU A 34 -11.43 -15.38 1.36
C LEU A 34 -9.91 -15.28 1.11
N GLN A 35 -9.09 -15.33 2.16
CA GLN A 35 -7.63 -15.36 2.03
C GLN A 35 -7.14 -16.77 1.67
N ALA A 36 -7.71 -17.80 2.28
CA ALA A 36 -7.33 -19.19 2.07
C ALA A 36 -7.77 -19.71 0.70
N ASP A 37 -9.02 -19.42 0.31
CA ASP A 37 -9.56 -19.75 -1.00
C ASP A 37 -10.10 -18.49 -1.70
N PRO A 38 -9.21 -17.72 -2.35
CA PRO A 38 -9.60 -16.48 -2.99
C PRO A 38 -10.46 -16.78 -4.22
N PRO A 39 -11.70 -16.26 -4.29
CA PRO A 39 -12.58 -16.43 -5.45
C PRO A 39 -12.04 -15.70 -6.68
N THR A 40 -12.56 -16.02 -7.87
CA THR A 40 -12.08 -15.47 -9.15
C THR A 40 -12.09 -13.95 -9.18
N TRP A 41 -13.18 -13.31 -8.74
CA TRP A 41 -13.27 -11.84 -8.68
C TRP A 41 -12.16 -11.22 -7.81
N LEU A 42 -11.78 -11.88 -6.71
CA LEU A 42 -10.73 -11.39 -5.81
C LEU A 42 -9.34 -11.54 -6.45
N ARG A 43 -9.12 -12.64 -7.19
CA ARG A 43 -7.89 -12.85 -7.96
C ARG A 43 -7.76 -11.81 -9.07
N ASP A 44 -8.82 -11.60 -9.84
CA ASP A 44 -8.84 -10.63 -10.93
C ASP A 44 -8.60 -9.21 -10.42
N LEU A 45 -9.20 -8.83 -9.29
CA LEU A 45 -8.94 -7.53 -8.66
C LEU A 45 -7.50 -7.36 -8.21
N ARG A 46 -6.87 -8.42 -7.69
CA ARG A 46 -5.45 -8.39 -7.28
C ARG A 46 -4.49 -8.32 -8.46
N VAL A 47 -4.87 -8.87 -9.62
CA VAL A 47 -4.02 -8.90 -10.81
C VAL A 47 -4.21 -7.65 -11.67
N ASN A 48 -5.45 -7.28 -11.95
CA ASN A 48 -5.81 -6.23 -12.92
C ASN A 48 -6.55 -5.05 -12.30
N GLY A 49 -7.24 -5.29 -11.19
CA GLY A 49 -8.15 -4.32 -10.59
C GLY A 49 -7.48 -3.03 -10.13
N PRO A 50 -8.29 -2.01 -9.82
CA PRO A 50 -7.81 -0.79 -9.21
C PRO A 50 -7.15 -1.13 -7.87
N HIS A 51 -5.85 -0.84 -7.77
CA HIS A 51 -5.06 -1.11 -6.59
C HIS A 51 -5.24 0.02 -5.57
N PRO A 52 -5.41 -0.29 -4.27
CA PRO A 52 -5.38 0.74 -3.24
C PRO A 52 -4.03 1.47 -3.22
N LYS A 53 -4.03 2.73 -2.78
CA LYS A 53 -2.82 3.59 -2.69
C LYS A 53 -1.59 2.91 -2.09
N ASN A 54 -1.81 2.02 -1.12
CA ASN A 54 -0.74 1.25 -0.50
C ASN A 54 -0.01 0.38 -1.52
N LEU A 55 -0.76 -0.40 -2.30
CA LEU A 55 -0.22 -1.26 -3.34
C LEU A 55 0.33 -0.46 -4.51
N VAL A 56 -0.33 0.64 -4.89
CA VAL A 56 0.19 1.56 -5.94
C VAL A 56 1.57 2.09 -5.55
N ALA A 57 1.71 2.61 -4.33
CA ALA A 57 3.00 3.12 -3.83
C ALA A 57 4.07 2.02 -3.80
N MET A 58 3.71 0.81 -3.35
CA MET A 58 4.62 -0.33 -3.35
C MET A 58 5.07 -0.72 -4.76
N LYS A 59 4.15 -0.80 -5.73
CA LYS A 59 4.44 -1.15 -7.13
C LYS A 59 5.31 -0.09 -7.81
N LEU A 60 5.07 1.20 -7.54
CA LEU A 60 5.87 2.31 -8.05
C LEU A 60 7.22 2.48 -7.32
N GLY A 61 7.41 1.82 -6.18
CA GLY A 61 8.64 1.90 -5.38
C GLY A 61 8.77 3.16 -4.52
N ILE A 62 7.71 3.95 -4.40
CA ILE A 62 7.66 5.25 -3.71
C ILE A 62 6.88 5.17 -2.39
N SER A 63 6.77 6.30 -1.68
CA SER A 63 5.96 6.40 -0.45
C SER A 63 4.50 6.78 -0.76
N LYS A 64 3.58 6.49 0.18
CA LYS A 64 2.17 6.96 0.06
C LYS A 64 2.08 8.48 0.05
N GLY A 65 3.00 9.17 0.75
CA GLY A 65 3.06 10.63 0.76
C GLY A 65 3.46 11.20 -0.60
N ALA A 66 4.31 10.49 -1.34
CA ALA A 66 4.68 10.86 -2.71
C ALA A 66 3.46 10.88 -3.64
N LEU A 67 2.61 9.87 -3.56
CA LEU A 67 1.36 9.84 -4.32
C LEU A 67 0.48 11.06 -4.04
N VAL A 68 0.32 11.43 -2.77
CA VAL A 68 -0.51 12.59 -2.38
C VAL A 68 0.11 13.91 -2.87
N ARG A 69 1.44 14.03 -2.89
CA ARG A 69 2.14 15.23 -3.36
C ARG A 69 1.97 15.47 -4.86
N HIS A 70 1.76 14.40 -5.64
CA HIS A 70 1.53 14.45 -7.09
C HIS A 70 0.06 14.24 -7.45
N ASP A 71 -0.86 14.49 -6.51
CA ASP A 71 -2.31 14.38 -6.66
C ASP A 71 -2.83 13.00 -7.12
N VAL A 72 -2.02 11.96 -6.99
CA VAL A 72 -2.41 10.56 -7.23
C VAL A 72 -3.17 10.05 -6.01
N THR A 73 -4.41 10.49 -5.89
CA THR A 73 -5.28 10.16 -4.76
C THR A 73 -6.30 9.07 -5.06
N GLU A 74 -6.31 8.54 -6.28
CA GLU A 74 -7.22 7.48 -6.70
C GLU A 74 -6.53 6.11 -6.72
N ALA A 75 -7.34 5.06 -6.87
CA ALA A 75 -6.83 3.70 -7.06
C ALA A 75 -6.42 3.53 -8.52
N LEU A 76 -5.19 3.06 -8.77
CA LEU A 76 -4.67 2.85 -10.11
C LEU A 76 -4.73 1.38 -10.49
N THR A 77 -5.15 1.08 -11.71
CA THR A 77 -5.10 -0.26 -12.28
C THR A 77 -3.66 -0.67 -12.61
N THR A 78 -3.44 -1.97 -12.84
CA THR A 78 -2.13 -2.46 -13.28
C THR A 78 -1.68 -1.81 -14.59
N ALA A 79 -2.62 -1.53 -15.52
CA ALA A 79 -2.31 -0.86 -16.78
C ALA A 79 -1.78 0.56 -16.55
N GLN A 80 -2.47 1.37 -15.75
CA GLN A 80 -2.04 2.73 -15.42
C GLN A 80 -0.71 2.77 -14.65
N ILE A 81 -0.48 1.80 -13.76
CA ILE A 81 0.81 1.69 -13.06
C ILE A 81 1.93 1.37 -14.06
N ASN A 82 1.71 0.44 -14.99
CA ASN A 82 2.69 0.09 -16.01
C ASN A 82 2.96 1.26 -16.96
N GLU A 83 1.93 2.03 -17.30
CA GLU A 83 2.05 3.26 -18.09
C GLU A 83 2.95 4.28 -17.38
N LEU A 84 2.69 4.59 -16.10
CA LEU A 84 3.56 5.46 -15.30
C LEU A 84 4.99 4.94 -15.18
N LEU A 85 5.17 3.63 -15.05
CA LEU A 85 6.49 3.01 -15.00
C LEU A 85 7.22 3.07 -16.35
N SER A 86 6.48 3.10 -17.46
CA SER A 86 7.04 3.18 -18.81
C SER A 86 7.35 4.63 -19.20
N GLU A 87 6.45 5.56 -18.88
CA GLU A 87 6.67 7.00 -19.08
C GLU A 87 7.78 7.52 -18.18
N MET A 88 7.86 6.96 -16.96
CA MET A 88 8.83 7.30 -15.94
C MET A 88 9.04 8.82 -15.80
N PRO A 89 7.98 9.56 -15.45
CA PRO A 89 8.05 11.02 -15.38
C PRO A 89 9.08 11.47 -14.33
N GLU A 90 9.63 12.68 -14.49
CA GLU A 90 10.70 13.22 -13.63
C GLU A 90 10.36 13.14 -12.14
N TRP A 91 9.10 13.40 -11.79
CA TRP A 91 8.65 13.31 -10.41
C TRP A 91 8.77 11.87 -9.87
N LEU A 92 8.41 10.86 -10.67
CA LEU A 92 8.45 9.47 -10.24
C LEU A 92 9.89 9.01 -10.03
N GLU A 93 10.81 9.42 -10.90
CA GLU A 93 12.24 9.17 -10.75
C GLU A 93 12.79 9.78 -9.46
N ALA A 94 12.50 11.06 -9.21
CA ALA A 94 12.94 11.78 -8.01
C ALA A 94 12.42 11.13 -6.72
N GLU A 95 11.14 10.72 -6.70
CA GLU A 95 10.54 10.04 -5.56
C GLU A 95 11.15 8.66 -5.31
N ARG A 96 11.47 7.91 -6.38
CA ARG A 96 12.12 6.60 -6.26
C ARG A 96 13.54 6.74 -5.73
N ALA A 97 14.30 7.71 -6.21
CA ALA A 97 15.64 8.01 -5.71
C ALA A 97 15.60 8.37 -4.21
N THR A 98 14.64 9.21 -3.82
CA THR A 98 14.41 9.58 -2.41
C THR A 98 14.04 8.36 -1.58
N ALA A 99 13.12 7.51 -2.06
CA ALA A 99 12.71 6.30 -1.35
C ALA A 99 13.88 5.30 -1.16
N ILE A 100 14.79 5.20 -2.12
CA ILE A 100 16.01 4.38 -2.02
C ILE A 100 16.96 4.97 -0.98
N ALA A 101 17.23 6.28 -1.03
CA ALA A 101 18.11 6.96 -0.09
C ALA A 101 17.62 6.80 1.36
N VAL A 102 16.32 7.03 1.61
CA VAL A 102 15.70 6.86 2.93
C VAL A 102 15.79 5.41 3.42
N ARG A 103 15.60 4.43 2.54
CA ARG A 103 15.77 3.01 2.90
C ARG A 103 17.22 2.68 3.24
N ALA A 104 18.19 3.22 2.51
CA ALA A 104 19.61 3.03 2.79
C ALA A 104 20.01 3.64 4.15
N GLU A 105 19.53 4.85 4.45
CA GLU A 105 19.73 5.51 5.74
C GLU A 105 19.11 4.72 6.90
N ALA A 106 17.88 4.24 6.74
CA ALA A 106 17.21 3.44 7.76
C ALA A 106 17.93 2.10 8.05
N VAL A 107 18.54 1.49 7.03
CA VAL A 107 19.38 0.30 7.20
C VAL A 107 20.67 0.67 7.95
N ALA A 108 21.32 1.78 7.59
CA ALA A 108 22.54 2.24 8.24
C ALA A 108 22.31 2.59 9.74
N GLU A 109 21.21 3.29 10.08
CA GLU A 109 20.87 3.60 11.47
C GLU A 109 20.65 2.33 12.29
N LYS A 110 20.01 1.32 11.71
CA LYS A 110 19.72 0.05 12.40
C LYS A 110 20.97 -0.82 12.60
N SER A 111 21.96 -0.70 11.72
CA SER A 111 23.24 -1.41 11.81
C SER A 111 24.28 -0.71 12.69
N ALA A 112 24.04 0.55 13.08
CA ALA A 112 24.88 1.24 14.04
C ALA A 112 24.74 0.57 15.42
N PRO A 113 25.84 0.28 16.13
CA PRO A 113 25.76 -0.17 17.52
C PRO A 113 25.03 0.90 18.35
N PRO A 114 24.26 0.53 19.38
CA PRO A 114 23.54 1.48 20.22
C PRO A 114 24.53 2.35 21.00
N ALA A 115 25.00 3.42 20.37
CA ALA A 115 25.72 4.50 21.03
C ALA A 115 24.69 5.30 21.81
N ASP A 116 24.66 5.03 23.12
CA ASP A 116 24.14 5.86 24.20
C ASP A 116 23.13 6.93 23.77
N ARG A 117 21.89 6.50 23.43
CA ARG A 117 20.76 7.45 23.37
C ARG A 117 20.57 7.95 24.80
N PRO A 118 20.85 9.24 25.13
CA PRO A 118 20.63 9.73 26.47
C PRO A 118 19.15 9.54 26.76
N ARG A 119 18.85 8.69 27.75
CA ARG A 119 17.50 8.52 28.30
C ARG A 119 17.07 9.90 28.80
N SER A 120 16.39 10.68 27.95
CA SER A 120 15.84 11.96 28.35
C SER A 120 14.73 11.68 29.36
N ARG A 121 15.16 11.76 30.61
CA ARG A 121 14.42 11.82 31.86
C ARG A 121 12.94 12.15 31.69
N LYS A 122 12.12 11.18 32.09
CA LYS A 122 10.99 11.33 33.01
C LYS A 122 10.90 12.76 33.56
N ARG A 123 9.91 13.54 33.09
CA ARG A 123 9.39 14.66 33.86
C ARG A 123 8.04 14.22 34.43
N ARG A 124 8.01 14.25 35.76
CA ARG A 124 6.85 14.08 36.64
C ARG A 124 5.75 15.08 36.29
#